data_AF-A0A3M0WRE2-F1
#
_entry.id   AF-A0A3M0WRE2-F1
#
_cell.length_a   1.000
_cell.length_b   1.000
_cell.length_c   1.000
_cell.angle_alpha   90.00
_cell.angle_beta   90.00
_cell.angle_gamma   90.00
#
_symmetry.space_group_name_H-M   'P 1'
#
loop_
_entity.id
_entity.type
_entity.pdbx_description
1 polymer ?
#
loop_
_entity_poly.entity_id
_entity_poly.type
_entity_poly.pdbx_seq_one_letter_code
_entity_poly.pdbx_strand_id
1 'polypeptide(L)'
;MTVQNALLDLSLMEPVVAEFNGRSRDALLPMLHKLQEIYGWLPPEAQEAASRTLHIPLADIHGVIEFYTMFYNQPTAKRVVRVCEDIACSRAGCHAVMAAIEAKLGLQPGET
;
A
#
# COMPACT_ATOMS: atom_id res chain seq x y z
N MET A 1 -0.06 -1.84 -23.72
CA MET A 1 0.57 -2.60 -22.63
C MET A 1 -0.48 -2.78 -21.55
N THR A 2 -1.41 -3.71 -21.80
CA THR A 2 -2.63 -3.89 -21.01
C THR A 2 -2.47 -5.20 -20.27
N VAL A 3 -1.91 -5.17 -19.07
CA VAL A 3 -1.72 -6.37 -18.25
C VAL A 3 -2.90 -6.49 -17.29
N GLN A 4 -3.67 -7.56 -17.51
CA GLN A 4 -4.67 -8.18 -16.64
C GLN A 4 -5.40 -7.28 -15.63
N ASN A 5 -6.57 -6.81 -16.07
CA ASN A 5 -7.68 -6.40 -15.23
C ASN A 5 -8.28 -7.68 -14.58
N ALA A 6 -7.61 -8.22 -13.57
CA ALA A 6 -8.10 -9.34 -12.78
C ALA A 6 -9.19 -8.82 -11.83
N LEU A 7 -10.46 -8.83 -12.29
CA LEU A 7 -11.69 -8.65 -11.50
C LEU A 7 -11.53 -7.77 -10.25
N LEU A 8 -11.12 -6.53 -10.47
CA LEU A 8 -10.99 -5.58 -9.37
C LEU A 8 -12.41 -5.20 -8.94
N ASP A 9 -12.86 -5.76 -7.82
CA ASP A 9 -14.20 -5.51 -7.31
C ASP A 9 -14.28 -4.11 -6.70
N LEU A 10 -14.75 -3.17 -7.53
CA LEU A 10 -14.89 -1.77 -7.17
C LEU A 10 -15.99 -1.54 -6.11
N SER A 11 -16.87 -2.52 -5.86
CA SER A 11 -17.89 -2.38 -4.81
C SER A 11 -17.29 -2.38 -3.40
N LEU A 12 -16.12 -3.00 -3.23
CA LEU A 12 -15.46 -3.14 -1.92
C LEU A 12 -14.99 -1.80 -1.34
N MET A 13 -14.72 -0.79 -2.18
CA MET A 13 -14.30 0.54 -1.71
C MET A 13 -15.46 1.46 -1.33
N GLU A 14 -16.71 1.15 -1.72
CA GLU A 14 -17.90 1.96 -1.39
C GLU A 14 -18.04 2.29 0.11
N PRO A 15 -17.91 1.33 1.05
CA PRO A 15 -17.99 1.64 2.48
C PRO A 15 -16.87 2.58 2.94
N VAL A 16 -15.67 2.45 2.37
CA VAL A 16 -14.54 3.35 2.68
C VAL A 16 -14.83 4.74 2.14
N VAL A 17 -15.28 4.87 0.89
CA VAL A 17 -15.64 6.17 0.32
C VAL A 17 -16.73 6.86 1.15
N ALA A 18 -17.75 6.13 1.58
CA ALA A 18 -18.83 6.66 2.41
C ALA A 18 -18.34 7.15 3.79
N GLU A 19 -17.44 6.41 4.45
CA GLU A 19 -16.87 6.78 5.76
C GLU A 19 -16.04 8.09 5.71
N PHE A 20 -15.41 8.35 4.57
CA PHE A 20 -14.50 9.48 4.38
C PHE A 20 -15.15 10.66 3.65
N ASN A 21 -16.42 10.53 3.23
CA ASN A 21 -17.14 11.60 2.56
C ASN A 21 -17.31 12.84 3.45
N GLY A 22 -17.06 14.03 2.90
CA GLY A 22 -17.11 15.30 3.63
C GLY A 22 -15.92 15.54 4.58
N ARG A 23 -14.92 14.66 4.60
CA ARG A 23 -13.66 14.90 5.32
C ARG A 23 -12.70 15.76 4.49
N SER A 24 -11.69 16.29 5.18
CA SER A 24 -10.65 17.14 4.60
C SER A 24 -9.38 16.36 4.31
N ARG A 25 -8.34 17.07 3.84
CA ARG A 25 -7.06 16.50 3.39
C ARG A 25 -6.35 15.65 4.44
N ASP A 26 -6.56 15.90 5.72
CA ASP A 26 -6.03 15.13 6.85
C ASP A 26 -6.46 13.65 6.82
N ALA A 27 -7.59 13.36 6.18
CA ALA A 27 -8.12 12.01 6.09
C ALA A 27 -7.56 11.18 4.91
N LEU A 28 -6.67 11.75 4.08
CA LEU A 28 -6.09 11.07 2.93
C LEU A 28 -5.28 9.83 3.31
N LEU A 29 -4.34 9.95 4.24
CA LEU A 29 -3.49 8.82 4.65
C LEU A 29 -4.32 7.65 5.20
N PRO A 30 -5.24 7.86 6.16
CA PRO A 30 -6.09 6.77 6.65
C PRO A 30 -6.98 6.16 5.56
N MET A 31 -7.51 6.97 4.64
CA MET A 31 -8.32 6.48 3.52
C MET A 31 -7.50 5.55 2.60
N LEU A 32 -6.29 5.97 2.22
CA LEU A 32 -5.38 5.16 1.40
C LEU A 32 -4.97 3.86 2.10
N HIS A 33 -4.75 3.88 3.41
CA HIS A 33 -4.47 2.64 4.16
C HIS A 33 -5.63 1.65 4.07
N LYS A 34 -6.88 2.09 4.23
CA LYS A 34 -8.06 1.21 4.11
C LYS A 34 -8.25 0.67 2.70
N LEU A 35 -8.07 1.52 1.68
CA LEU A 35 -8.14 1.09 0.29
C LEU A 35 -7.07 0.04 -0.04
N GLN A 36 -5.83 0.24 0.43
CA GLN A 36 -4.76 -0.73 0.26
C GLN A 36 -5.01 -2.03 1.04
N GLU A 37 -5.63 -1.99 2.21
CA GLU A 37 -5.98 -3.21 2.97
C GLU A 37 -6.96 -4.10 2.20
N ILE A 38 -7.89 -3.50 1.45
CA ILE A 38 -8.86 -4.22 0.62
C ILE A 38 -8.18 -4.88 -0.59
N TYR A 39 -7.37 -4.13 -1.33
CA TYR A 39 -6.84 -4.57 -2.63
C TYR A 39 -5.40 -5.13 -2.55
N GLY A 40 -4.70 -4.95 -1.44
CA GLY A 40 -3.28 -5.25 -1.26
C GLY A 40 -2.32 -4.18 -1.84
N TRP A 41 -2.83 -3.32 -2.72
CA TRP A 41 -2.11 -2.21 -3.35
C TRP A 41 -3.12 -1.09 -3.69
N LEU A 42 -2.66 0.02 -4.26
CA LEU A 42 -3.51 1.16 -4.61
C LEU A 42 -3.76 1.24 -6.12
N PRO A 43 -4.84 0.62 -6.64
CA PRO A 43 -5.19 0.70 -8.04
C PRO A 43 -5.59 2.12 -8.45
N PRO A 44 -5.41 2.50 -9.72
CA PRO A 44 -5.77 3.84 -10.22
C PRO A 44 -7.22 4.23 -9.86
N GLU A 45 -8.16 3.30 -9.94
CA GLU A 45 -9.57 3.51 -9.63
C GLU A 45 -9.80 3.89 -8.15
N ALA A 46 -9.04 3.30 -7.23
CA ALA A 46 -9.09 3.63 -5.81
C ALA A 46 -8.48 5.02 -5.53
N GLN A 47 -7.42 5.39 -6.25
CA GLN A 47 -6.81 6.72 -6.15
C GLN A 47 -7.75 7.81 -6.67
N GLU A 48 -8.44 7.56 -7.78
CA GLU A 48 -9.48 8.43 -8.30
C GLU A 48 -10.66 8.57 -7.33
N ALA A 49 -11.08 7.46 -6.69
CA ALA A 49 -12.13 7.51 -5.68
C ALA A 49 -11.71 8.42 -4.51
N ALA A 50 -10.47 8.27 -4.00
CA ALA A 50 -9.94 9.15 -2.96
C ALA A 50 -9.86 10.62 -3.39
N SER A 51 -9.45 10.88 -4.65
CA SER A 51 -9.44 12.22 -5.24
C SER A 51 -10.82 12.87 -5.24
N ARG A 52 -11.85 12.13 -5.70
CA ARG A 52 -13.24 12.60 -5.73
C ARG A 52 -13.82 12.82 -4.34
N THR A 53 -13.58 11.91 -3.40
CA THR A 53 -14.12 11.97 -2.04
C THR A 53 -13.56 13.15 -1.24
N LEU A 54 -12.25 13.37 -1.30
CA LEU A 54 -11.57 14.37 -0.49
C LEU A 54 -11.32 15.70 -1.24
N HIS A 55 -11.70 15.78 -2.52
CA HIS A 55 -11.48 16.94 -3.39
C HIS A 55 -10.00 17.33 -3.50
N ILE A 56 -9.11 16.33 -3.55
CA ILE A 56 -7.66 16.51 -3.66
C ILE A 56 -7.23 16.18 -5.09
N PRO A 57 -6.35 16.99 -5.73
CA PRO A 57 -5.81 16.66 -7.05
C PRO A 57 -5.14 15.28 -7.06
N LEU A 58 -5.38 14.50 -8.12
CA LEU A 58 -4.80 13.16 -8.25
C LEU A 58 -3.25 13.20 -8.20
N ALA A 59 -2.64 14.25 -8.76
CA ALA A 59 -1.18 14.46 -8.70
C ALA A 59 -0.64 14.54 -7.26
N ASP A 60 -1.37 15.19 -6.35
CA ASP A 60 -0.99 15.26 -4.94
C ASP A 60 -1.09 13.88 -4.28
N ILE A 61 -2.13 13.11 -4.63
CA ILE A 61 -2.30 11.74 -4.12
C ILE A 61 -1.16 10.84 -4.60
N HIS A 62 -0.81 10.91 -5.89
CA HIS A 62 0.36 10.20 -6.42
C HIS A 62 1.64 10.60 -5.67
N GLY A 63 1.85 11.90 -5.43
CA GLY A 63 2.98 12.37 -4.65
C GLY A 63 3.02 11.78 -3.23
N VAL A 64 1.88 11.67 -2.56
CA VAL A 64 1.78 11.01 -1.24
C VAL A 64 2.09 9.51 -1.33
N ILE A 65 1.56 8.81 -2.34
CA ILE A 65 1.79 7.38 -2.54
C ILE A 65 3.28 7.09 -2.81
N GLU A 66 3.93 7.89 -3.64
CA GLU A 66 5.37 7.73 -3.93
C GLU A 66 6.25 8.13 -2.76
N PHE A 67 5.82 9.10 -1.95
CA PHE A 67 6.59 9.57 -0.80
C PHE A 67 6.60 8.57 0.37
N TYR A 68 5.47 7.93 0.68
CA TYR A 68 5.39 6.98 1.77
C TYR A 68 5.67 5.55 1.30
N THR A 69 6.80 4.99 1.74
CA THR A 69 7.24 3.62 1.42
C THR A 69 6.27 2.51 1.84
N MET A 70 5.24 2.85 2.63
CA MET A 70 4.22 1.88 3.05
C MET A 70 3.08 1.71 2.05
N PHE A 71 2.98 2.58 1.05
CA PHE A 71 2.00 2.48 -0.01
C PHE A 71 2.59 1.83 -1.26
N TYR A 72 1.78 1.02 -1.94
CA TYR A 72 2.18 0.28 -3.14
C TYR A 72 1.33 0.73 -4.32
N ASN A 73 1.99 1.29 -5.34
CA ASN A 73 1.36 1.74 -6.58
C ASN A 73 1.26 0.63 -7.65
N GLN A 74 1.72 -0.58 -7.33
CA GLN A 74 1.70 -1.76 -8.21
C GLN A 74 1.24 -2.98 -7.43
N PRO A 75 0.67 -4.00 -8.10
CA PRO A 75 0.32 -5.26 -7.46
C PRO A 75 1.50 -5.84 -6.68
N THR A 76 1.26 -6.18 -5.41
CA THR A 76 2.28 -6.73 -4.50
C THR A 76 1.83 -8.07 -3.92
N ALA A 77 2.72 -8.73 -3.16
CA ALA A 77 2.42 -9.99 -2.50
C ALA A 77 1.25 -9.84 -1.50
N LYS A 78 0.47 -10.93 -1.35
CA LYS A 78 -0.62 -11.01 -0.36
C LYS A 78 -0.15 -10.76 1.08
N ARG A 79 1.12 -11.05 1.38
CA ARG A 79 1.74 -10.83 2.70
C ARG A 79 3.10 -10.20 2.49
N VAL A 80 3.27 -8.98 2.99
CA VAL A 80 4.56 -8.30 2.98
C VAL A 80 5.21 -8.46 4.35
N VAL A 81 6.38 -9.09 4.37
CA VAL A 81 7.21 -9.20 5.58
C VAL A 81 8.19 -8.03 5.58
N ARG A 82 8.21 -7.26 6.67
CA ARG A 82 9.15 -6.16 6.85
C ARG A 82 10.03 -6.44 8.06
N VAL A 83 11.33 -6.30 7.91
CA VAL A 83 12.30 -6.46 8.98
C VAL A 83 13.00 -5.13 9.19
N CYS A 84 13.10 -4.71 10.45
CA CYS A 84 13.80 -3.49 10.80
C CYS A 84 15.31 -3.70 10.73
N GLU A 85 15.99 -2.77 10.06
CA GLU A 85 17.46 -2.74 9.93
C GLU A 85 18.08 -1.51 10.59
N ASP A 86 17.31 -0.77 11.40
CA ASP A 86 17.85 0.32 12.21
C ASP A 86 18.97 -0.18 13.13
N ILE A 87 19.87 0.72 13.55
CA ILE A 87 21.05 0.42 14.38
C ILE A 87 20.68 -0.44 15.59
N ALA A 88 19.55 -0.17 16.24
CA ALA A 88 19.08 -0.97 17.38
C ALA A 88 18.82 -2.43 16.98
N CYS A 89 18.12 -2.67 15.87
CA CYS A 89 17.79 -3.99 15.36
C CYS A 89 18.99 -4.70 14.74
N SER A 90 19.89 -3.97 14.08
CA SER A 90 21.15 -4.50 13.57
C SER A 90 22.01 -5.08 14.70
N ARG A 91 22.10 -4.37 15.84
CA ARG A 91 22.80 -4.87 17.03
C ARG A 91 22.09 -6.06 17.69
N ALA A 92 20.77 -6.14 17.56
CA ALA A 92 19.96 -7.24 18.06
C ALA A 92 19.92 -8.48 17.13
N GLY A 93 20.60 -8.43 15.97
CA GLY A 93 20.72 -9.56 15.05
C GLY A 93 19.69 -9.61 13.92
N CYS A 94 19.18 -8.47 13.43
CA CYS A 94 18.22 -8.43 12.32
C CYS A 94 18.70 -9.18 11.05
N HIS A 95 20.00 -9.18 10.78
CA HIS A 95 20.61 -9.90 9.66
C HIS A 95 20.37 -11.42 9.74
N ALA A 96 20.40 -11.99 10.94
CA ALA A 96 20.11 -13.41 11.13
C ALA A 96 18.62 -13.73 10.88
N VAL A 97 17.73 -12.79 11.25
CA VAL A 97 16.29 -12.89 10.97
C VAL A 97 16.05 -12.82 9.47
N MET A 98 16.67 -11.88 8.76
CA MET A 98 16.60 -11.78 7.30
C MET A 98 17.06 -13.07 6.62
N ALA A 99 18.26 -13.56 6.95
CA ALA A 99 18.80 -14.79 6.36
C ALA A 99 17.90 -16.01 6.61
N ALA A 100 17.26 -16.10 7.80
CA ALA A 100 16.33 -17.17 8.10
C ALA A 100 15.03 -17.08 7.27
N ILE A 101 14.54 -15.87 6.99
CA ILE A 101 13.38 -15.64 6.12
C ILE A 101 13.72 -16.00 4.68
N GLU A 102 14.85 -15.52 4.16
CA GLU A 102 15.34 -15.83 2.81
C GLU A 102 15.52 -17.35 2.62
N ALA A 103 16.16 -18.03 3.56
CA ALA A 103 16.35 -19.48 3.50
C ALA A 103 15.03 -20.27 3.55
N LYS A 104 14.01 -19.75 4.25
CA LYS A 104 12.71 -20.39 4.38
C LYS A 104 11.82 -20.19 3.15
N LEU A 105 11.86 -18.99 2.56
CA LEU A 105 10.99 -18.62 1.44
C LEU A 105 11.66 -18.83 0.07
N GLY A 106 12.98 -18.84 0.02
CA GLY A 106 13.74 -18.87 -1.24
C GLY A 106 13.65 -17.56 -2.03
N LEU A 107 13.33 -16.45 -1.37
CA LEU A 107 13.13 -15.13 -1.96
C LEU A 107 14.10 -14.13 -1.36
N GLN A 108 14.55 -13.16 -2.16
CA GLN A 108 15.32 -12.01 -1.73
C GLN A 108 14.41 -10.82 -1.35
N PRO A 109 14.94 -9.81 -0.64
CA PRO A 109 14.18 -8.62 -0.28
C PRO A 109 13.66 -7.90 -1.54
N GLY A 110 12.35 -7.65 -1.57
CA GLY A 110 11.68 -6.99 -2.70
C GLY A 110 11.13 -7.94 -3.77
N GLU A 111 11.38 -9.25 -3.64
CA GLU A 111 10.76 -10.26 -4.50
C GLU A 111 9.40 -10.73 -3.93
N THR A 112 8.54 -11.23 -4.82
CA THR A 112 7.16 -11.67 -4.50
C THR A 112 6.81 -12.97 -5.18
#